data_AF-A0A524KXP5-F1
#
_entry.id   AF-A0A524KXP5-F1
#
_cell.length_a   1.000
_cell.length_b   1.000
_cell.length_c   1.000
_cell.angle_alpha   90.00
_cell.angle_beta   90.00
_cell.angle_gamma   90.00
#
_symmetry.space_group_name_H-M   'P 1'
#
loop_
_entity.id
_entity.type
_entity.pdbx_description
1 polymer ?
#
loop_
_entity_poly.entity_id
_entity_poly.type
_entity_poly.pdbx_seq_one_letter_code
_entity_poly.pdbx_strand_id
1 'polypeptide(L)'
;DHYPLLLHYHPLVIYRHQVIKQADMVLAAFLLGEHFSVEEKRRIFDYYDPLTAGDSSLSVCIQSIVAAEVGYCDKACRYFADACVMDLGDVGGNVRDGLHVAALGGTWMALVHGFAGLRDHGGRPRFRPALPRGLRRLRFRLRVRGSLFEVDLGQERATYRLLDGEALEIEHEGKALLLEPGVECSMPLKPTDEMRVTERCSPP
;
A
#
# COMPACT_ATOMS: atom_id res chain seq x y z
N ASP A 1 -7.98 -26.32 -1.95
CA ASP A 1 -8.53 -26.38 -3.32
C ASP A 1 -9.91 -25.74 -3.48
N HIS A 2 -10.65 -25.42 -2.40
CA HIS A 2 -11.99 -24.85 -2.48
C HIS A 2 -12.01 -23.41 -1.94
N TYR A 3 -11.81 -22.43 -2.80
CA TYR A 3 -11.94 -20.99 -2.50
C TYR A 3 -12.89 -20.33 -3.52
N PRO A 4 -13.64 -19.29 -3.13
CA PRO A 4 -13.70 -18.67 -1.80
C PRO A 4 -14.48 -19.53 -0.79
N LEU A 5 -14.05 -19.55 0.47
CA LEU A 5 -14.51 -20.54 1.47
C LEU A 5 -16.01 -20.45 1.74
N LEU A 6 -16.56 -19.23 1.74
CA LEU A 6 -17.99 -18.97 1.96
C LEU A 6 -18.91 -19.59 0.90
N LEU A 7 -18.40 -19.92 -0.29
CA LEU A 7 -19.19 -20.57 -1.36
C LEU A 7 -19.14 -22.09 -1.29
N HIS A 8 -18.22 -22.66 -0.50
CA HIS A 8 -17.98 -24.11 -0.45
C HIS A 8 -18.24 -24.73 0.93
N TYR A 9 -18.24 -23.93 2.00
CA TYR A 9 -18.40 -24.43 3.36
C TYR A 9 -19.51 -23.68 4.11
N HIS A 10 -20.26 -24.40 4.93
CA HIS A 10 -21.27 -23.80 5.79
C HIS A 10 -20.62 -22.81 6.79
N PRO A 11 -21.19 -21.62 7.05
CA PRO A 11 -20.57 -20.61 7.91
C PRO A 11 -20.19 -21.11 9.32
N LEU A 12 -21.01 -21.98 9.93
CA LEU A 12 -20.69 -22.61 11.23
C LEU A 12 -19.42 -23.48 11.23
N VAL A 13 -18.97 -23.94 10.07
CA VAL A 13 -17.67 -24.61 9.93
C VAL A 13 -16.59 -23.54 9.96
N ILE A 14 -16.68 -22.52 9.11
CA ILE A 14 -15.68 -21.46 8.95
C ILE A 14 -15.44 -20.69 10.25
N TYR A 15 -16.50 -20.28 10.95
CA TYR A 15 -16.41 -19.42 12.14
C TYR A 15 -15.74 -20.07 13.37
N ARG A 16 -15.47 -21.36 13.33
CA ARG A 16 -14.75 -22.08 14.40
C ARG A 16 -13.24 -22.14 14.15
N HIS A 17 -12.78 -21.62 13.02
CA HIS A 17 -11.37 -21.57 12.64
C HIS A 17 -10.87 -20.13 12.61
N GLN A 18 -9.55 -19.95 12.70
CA GLN A 18 -8.91 -18.65 12.51
C GLN A 18 -8.78 -18.35 11.01
N VAL A 19 -9.91 -18.11 10.37
CA VAL A 19 -10.00 -17.74 8.96
C VAL A 19 -10.62 -16.36 8.87
N ILE A 20 -9.92 -15.46 8.19
CA ILE A 20 -10.33 -14.07 8.04
C ILE A 20 -10.67 -13.85 6.58
N LYS A 21 -11.88 -13.35 6.31
CA LYS A 21 -12.36 -13.13 4.93
C LYS A 21 -11.50 -12.11 4.18
N GLN A 22 -11.14 -11.02 4.85
CA GLN A 22 -10.48 -9.85 4.27
C GLN A 22 -9.67 -9.11 5.33
N ALA A 23 -8.75 -8.24 4.91
CA ALA A 23 -7.94 -7.42 5.82
C ALA A 23 -8.80 -6.75 6.93
N ASP A 24 -8.47 -7.09 8.17
CA ASP A 24 -9.15 -6.61 9.39
C ASP A 24 -8.14 -5.83 10.25
N MET A 25 -7.37 -6.51 11.12
CA MET A 25 -6.29 -5.86 11.89
C MET A 25 -5.21 -5.23 11.01
N VAL A 26 -4.95 -5.80 9.82
CA VAL A 26 -4.06 -5.19 8.82
C VAL A 26 -4.64 -3.88 8.27
N LEU A 27 -5.96 -3.81 8.08
CA LEU A 27 -6.63 -2.57 7.68
C LEU A 27 -6.58 -1.53 8.80
N ALA A 28 -6.79 -1.93 10.05
CA ALA A 28 -6.66 -1.04 11.20
C ALA A 28 -5.24 -0.46 11.30
N ALA A 29 -4.21 -1.30 11.12
CA ALA A 29 -2.81 -0.88 11.10
C ALA A 29 -2.47 0.12 9.97
N PHE A 30 -3.23 0.09 8.87
CA PHE A 30 -3.12 1.06 7.79
C PHE A 30 -3.84 2.37 8.12
N LEU A 31 -5.13 2.30 8.48
CA LEU A 31 -5.98 3.47 8.69
C LEU A 31 -5.58 4.29 9.91
N LEU A 32 -5.13 3.62 10.97
CA LEU A 32 -4.69 4.19 12.24
C LEU A 32 -3.16 4.09 12.37
N GLY A 33 -2.46 4.27 11.25
CA GLY A 33 -1.04 3.96 11.14
C GLY A 33 -0.12 4.74 12.08
N GLU A 34 -0.57 5.87 12.63
CA GLU A 34 0.12 6.67 13.63
C GLU A 34 0.12 6.04 15.02
N HIS A 35 -0.77 5.07 15.28
CA HIS A 35 -0.88 4.37 16.55
C HIS A 35 -0.02 3.11 16.66
N PHE A 36 0.72 2.77 15.59
CA PHE A 36 1.54 1.56 15.53
C PHE A 36 2.96 1.88 15.04
N SER A 37 3.96 1.31 15.69
CA SER A 37 5.32 1.29 15.16
C SER A 37 5.40 0.40 13.91
N VAL A 38 6.46 0.55 13.11
CA VAL A 38 6.70 -0.31 11.94
C VAL A 38 6.85 -1.78 12.38
N GLU A 39 7.47 -2.04 13.53
CA GLU A 39 7.62 -3.37 14.11
C GLU A 39 6.28 -3.96 14.56
N GLU A 40 5.39 -3.15 15.14
CA GLU A 40 4.03 -3.58 15.49
C GLU A 40 3.23 -3.93 14.25
N LYS A 41 3.27 -3.08 13.21
CA LYS A 41 2.63 -3.36 11.92
C LYS A 41 3.19 -4.63 11.29
N ARG A 42 4.50 -4.88 11.39
CA ARG A 42 5.13 -6.12 10.91
C ARG A 42 4.59 -7.34 11.66
N ARG A 43 4.53 -7.30 12.99
CA ARG A 43 3.97 -8.40 13.79
C ARG A 43 2.48 -8.66 13.49
N ILE A 44 1.70 -7.60 13.32
CA ILE A 44 0.29 -7.69 12.90
C ILE A 44 0.22 -8.38 11.53
N PHE A 45 1.01 -7.91 10.57
CA PHE A 45 1.04 -8.47 9.22
C PHE A 45 1.44 -9.94 9.24
N ASP A 46 2.55 -10.30 9.88
CA ASP A 46 3.05 -11.68 9.95
C ASP A 46 2.04 -12.65 10.58
N TYR A 47 1.25 -12.19 11.55
CA TYR A 47 0.21 -12.99 12.18
C TYR A 47 -1.06 -13.11 11.33
N TYR A 48 -1.56 -12.00 10.78
CA TYR A 48 -2.88 -11.96 10.16
C TYR A 48 -2.88 -12.25 8.65
N ASP A 49 -1.78 -11.99 7.94
CA ASP A 49 -1.64 -12.26 6.50
C ASP A 49 -1.89 -13.75 6.17
N PRO A 50 -1.27 -14.73 6.86
CA PRO A 50 -1.51 -16.16 6.58
C PRO A 50 -2.94 -16.63 6.93
N LEU A 51 -3.64 -15.91 7.81
CA LEU A 51 -5.01 -16.23 8.24
C LEU A 51 -6.06 -15.61 7.29
N THR A 52 -5.65 -14.71 6.41
CA THR A 52 -6.55 -13.98 5.52
C THR A 52 -6.75 -14.76 4.21
N ALA A 53 -7.97 -15.24 3.98
CA ALA A 53 -8.32 -16.05 2.82
C ALA A 53 -8.29 -15.27 1.49
N GLY A 54 -8.44 -13.94 1.54
CA GLY A 54 -8.49 -13.11 0.33
C GLY A 54 -9.81 -13.20 -0.43
N ASP A 55 -10.88 -13.69 0.20
CA ASP A 55 -12.23 -13.87 -0.36
C ASP A 55 -12.98 -12.54 -0.62
N SER A 56 -12.25 -11.43 -0.66
CA SER A 56 -12.76 -10.08 -0.90
C SER A 56 -11.75 -9.29 -1.72
N SER A 57 -12.24 -8.64 -2.76
CA SER A 57 -11.45 -7.80 -3.65
C SER A 57 -10.84 -6.56 -2.96
N LEU A 58 -11.36 -6.16 -1.79
CA LEU A 58 -10.76 -5.11 -0.97
C LEU A 58 -9.53 -5.57 -0.17
N SER A 59 -9.30 -6.87 -0.02
CA SER A 59 -8.26 -7.36 0.90
C SER A 59 -6.85 -7.14 0.35
N VAL A 60 -6.65 -7.46 -0.92
CA VAL A 60 -5.31 -7.54 -1.54
C VAL A 60 -4.63 -6.17 -1.63
N CYS A 61 -5.36 -5.09 -1.89
CA CYS A 61 -4.77 -3.75 -1.94
C CYS A 61 -4.24 -3.31 -0.56
N ILE A 62 -4.96 -3.63 0.51
CA ILE A 62 -4.54 -3.31 1.89
C ILE A 62 -3.33 -4.16 2.28
N GLN A 63 -3.33 -5.46 1.96
CA GLN A 63 -2.16 -6.31 2.16
C GLN A 63 -0.94 -5.78 1.39
N SER A 64 -1.13 -5.32 0.14
CA SER A 64 -0.05 -4.69 -0.65
C SER A 64 0.53 -3.46 0.03
N ILE A 65 -0.32 -2.56 0.53
CA ILE A 65 0.09 -1.32 1.20
C ILE A 65 0.92 -1.62 2.45
N VAL A 66 0.41 -2.48 3.34
CA VAL A 66 1.09 -2.77 4.60
C VAL A 66 2.35 -3.61 4.36
N ALA A 67 2.33 -4.55 3.42
CA ALA A 67 3.52 -5.31 3.02
C ALA A 67 4.65 -4.37 2.54
N ALA A 68 4.32 -3.35 1.74
CA ALA A 68 5.30 -2.36 1.30
C ALA A 68 5.86 -1.56 2.48
N GLU A 69 4.98 -1.11 3.40
CA GLU A 69 5.36 -0.32 4.56
C GLU A 69 6.30 -1.08 5.52
N VAL A 70 6.09 -2.39 5.72
CA VAL A 70 6.88 -3.20 6.67
C VAL A 70 8.13 -3.84 6.05
N GLY A 71 8.36 -3.62 4.75
CA GLY A 71 9.56 -4.05 4.03
C GLY A 71 9.42 -5.36 3.23
N TYR A 72 8.23 -5.93 3.13
CA TYR A 72 7.95 -7.15 2.35
C TYR A 72 7.65 -6.84 0.87
N CYS A 73 8.63 -6.27 0.17
CA CYS A 73 8.50 -5.80 -1.21
C CYS A 73 7.95 -6.87 -2.17
N ASP A 74 8.44 -8.12 -2.07
CA ASP A 74 7.97 -9.21 -2.94
C ASP A 74 6.51 -9.61 -2.67
N LYS A 75 6.05 -9.55 -1.39
CA LYS A 75 4.62 -9.74 -1.06
C LYS A 75 3.81 -8.56 -1.59
N ALA A 76 4.27 -7.33 -1.38
CA ALA A 76 3.59 -6.13 -1.85
C ALA A 76 3.36 -6.14 -3.36
N CYS A 77 4.36 -6.55 -4.14
CA CYS A 77 4.27 -6.67 -5.59
C CYS A 77 3.27 -7.74 -6.03
N ARG A 78 3.26 -8.91 -5.37
CA ARG A 78 2.31 -9.98 -5.67
C ARG A 78 0.88 -9.51 -5.42
N TYR A 79 0.60 -8.96 -4.24
CA TYR A 79 -0.73 -8.44 -3.91
C TYR A 79 -1.17 -7.28 -4.81
N PHE A 80 -0.23 -6.43 -5.24
CA PHE A 80 -0.51 -5.38 -6.22
C PHE A 80 -0.89 -5.97 -7.59
N ALA A 81 -0.18 -7.00 -8.04
CA ALA A 81 -0.51 -7.69 -9.29
C ALA A 81 -1.90 -8.33 -9.19
N ASP A 82 -2.21 -9.00 -8.07
CA ASP A 82 -3.53 -9.60 -7.82
C ASP A 82 -4.64 -8.53 -7.86
N ALA A 83 -4.42 -7.36 -7.25
CA ALA A 83 -5.34 -6.24 -7.31
C ALA A 83 -5.57 -5.72 -8.74
N CYS A 84 -4.50 -5.64 -9.55
CA CYS A 84 -4.59 -5.21 -10.95
C CYS A 84 -5.38 -6.18 -11.83
N VAL A 85 -5.21 -7.48 -11.62
CA VAL A 85 -5.81 -8.51 -12.49
C VAL A 85 -7.17 -9.00 -12.02
N MET A 86 -7.66 -8.57 -10.86
CA MET A 86 -8.92 -9.06 -10.26
C MET A 86 -10.10 -9.07 -11.26
N ASP A 87 -10.41 -7.90 -11.84
CA ASP A 87 -11.48 -7.78 -12.84
C ASP A 87 -11.02 -8.18 -14.25
N LEU A 88 -9.78 -7.85 -14.62
CA LEU A 88 -9.27 -8.11 -15.98
C LEU A 88 -9.11 -9.61 -16.28
N GLY A 89 -8.76 -10.40 -15.27
CA GLY A 89 -8.59 -11.84 -15.35
C GLY A 89 -9.79 -12.64 -14.85
N ASP A 90 -10.90 -11.98 -14.47
CA ASP A 90 -12.08 -12.59 -13.85
C ASP A 90 -11.70 -13.57 -12.72
N VAL A 91 -10.76 -13.16 -11.85
CA VAL A 91 -10.18 -14.03 -10.81
C VAL A 91 -11.26 -14.52 -9.83
N GLY A 92 -12.26 -13.67 -9.56
CA GLY A 92 -13.41 -14.02 -8.74
C GLY A 92 -14.50 -14.82 -9.47
N GLY A 93 -14.43 -14.98 -10.80
CA GLY A 93 -15.44 -15.65 -11.61
C GLY A 93 -16.81 -14.96 -11.63
N ASN A 94 -16.87 -13.70 -11.23
CA ASN A 94 -18.08 -12.95 -10.95
C ASN A 94 -18.08 -11.54 -11.56
N VAL A 95 -17.14 -11.21 -12.45
CA VAL A 95 -17.11 -9.90 -13.14
C VAL A 95 -18.37 -9.65 -13.96
N ARG A 96 -19.04 -10.72 -14.43
CA ARG A 96 -20.34 -10.63 -15.10
C ARG A 96 -21.43 -9.98 -14.22
N ASP A 97 -21.28 -10.07 -12.90
CA ASP A 97 -22.22 -9.52 -11.93
C ASP A 97 -21.91 -8.03 -11.64
N GLY A 98 -20.74 -7.53 -12.08
CA GLY A 98 -20.30 -6.14 -11.98
C GLY A 98 -18.79 -6.01 -11.72
N LEU A 99 -18.27 -4.81 -11.96
CA LEU A 99 -16.88 -4.46 -11.61
C LEU A 99 -16.71 -4.27 -10.10
N HIS A 100 -15.56 -4.68 -9.57
CA HIS A 100 -15.22 -4.44 -8.17
C HIS A 100 -14.70 -3.01 -7.97
N VAL A 101 -15.61 -2.02 -7.99
CA VAL A 101 -15.27 -0.58 -7.94
C VAL A 101 -14.34 -0.21 -6.77
N ALA A 102 -14.56 -0.81 -5.59
CA ALA A 102 -13.68 -0.59 -4.44
C ALA A 102 -12.25 -1.11 -4.67
N ALA A 103 -12.11 -2.25 -5.34
CA ALA A 103 -10.81 -2.82 -5.70
C ALA A 103 -10.08 -1.98 -6.75
N LEU A 104 -10.80 -1.42 -7.73
CA LEU A 104 -10.24 -0.49 -8.71
C LEU A 104 -9.62 0.74 -8.02
N GLY A 105 -10.32 1.33 -7.04
CA GLY A 105 -9.77 2.38 -6.18
C GLY A 105 -8.58 1.88 -5.34
N GLY A 106 -8.69 0.66 -4.82
CA GLY A 106 -7.63 -0.03 -4.09
C GLY A 106 -6.32 -0.18 -4.87
N THR A 107 -6.39 -0.42 -6.19
CA THR A 107 -5.19 -0.49 -7.06
C THR A 107 -4.44 0.83 -7.11
N TRP A 108 -5.15 1.96 -7.17
CA TRP A 108 -4.52 3.28 -7.05
C TRP A 108 -3.93 3.49 -5.64
N MET A 109 -4.65 3.07 -4.59
CA MET A 109 -4.16 3.17 -3.21
C MET A 109 -2.88 2.35 -3.00
N ALA A 110 -2.75 1.16 -3.59
CA ALA A 110 -1.53 0.36 -3.51
C ALA A 110 -0.30 1.08 -4.11
N LEU A 111 -0.49 1.82 -5.21
CA LEU A 111 0.58 2.64 -5.79
C LEU A 111 0.94 3.81 -4.87
N VAL A 112 -0.06 4.55 -4.40
CA VAL A 112 0.15 5.85 -3.72
C VAL A 112 0.43 5.68 -2.22
N HIS A 113 -0.38 4.90 -1.51
CA HIS A 113 -0.17 4.62 -0.09
C HIS A 113 0.82 3.48 0.15
N GLY A 114 0.98 2.54 -0.78
CA GLY A 114 1.97 1.47 -0.70
C GLY A 114 3.33 1.95 -1.21
N PHE A 115 3.56 1.91 -2.52
CA PHE A 115 4.89 2.15 -3.08
C PHE A 115 5.39 3.59 -2.96
N ALA A 116 4.54 4.60 -3.10
CA ALA A 116 4.94 5.98 -2.80
C ALA A 116 4.98 6.28 -1.29
N GLY A 117 4.45 5.39 -0.46
CA GLY A 117 4.45 5.51 1.00
C GLY A 117 3.70 6.74 1.51
N LEU A 118 2.67 7.21 0.80
CA LEU A 118 1.90 8.39 1.20
C LEU A 118 1.12 8.12 2.50
N ARG A 119 1.31 8.98 3.49
CA ARG A 119 0.39 9.17 4.62
C ARG A 119 0.06 10.65 4.74
N ASP A 120 -1.17 10.97 5.16
CA ASP A 120 -1.59 12.35 5.38
C ASP A 120 -2.28 12.46 6.74
N HIS A 121 -1.51 12.87 7.75
CA HIS A 121 -2.04 13.15 9.08
C HIS A 121 -2.09 14.67 9.26
N GLY A 122 -3.32 15.22 9.30
CA GLY A 122 -3.53 16.65 9.56
C GLY A 122 -3.19 17.57 8.38
N GLY A 123 -3.29 17.11 7.13
CA GLY A 123 -3.07 17.90 5.91
C GLY A 123 -1.59 18.18 5.62
N ARG A 124 -0.71 17.29 6.08
CA ARG A 124 0.74 17.32 5.88
C ARG A 124 1.16 16.01 5.22
N PRO A 125 1.23 15.95 3.89
CA PRO A 125 1.62 14.74 3.16
C PRO A 125 3.02 14.29 3.53
N ARG A 126 3.16 13.02 3.88
CA ARG A 126 4.44 12.37 4.18
C ARG A 126 4.67 11.22 3.22
N PHE A 127 5.88 11.11 2.70
CA PHE A 127 6.28 10.08 1.75
C PHE A 127 7.44 9.26 2.30
N ARG A 128 7.30 7.94 2.22
CA ARG A 128 8.39 6.97 2.42
C ARG A 128 8.46 6.02 1.24
N PRO A 129 9.00 6.45 0.09
CA PRO A 129 8.90 5.69 -1.14
C PRO A 129 9.70 4.39 -1.10
N ALA A 130 9.04 3.30 -1.48
CA ALA A 130 9.63 1.98 -1.66
C ALA A 130 9.19 1.42 -3.02
N LEU A 131 9.78 1.93 -4.10
CA LEU A 131 9.47 1.47 -5.46
C LEU A 131 10.12 0.11 -5.70
N PRO A 132 9.38 -0.93 -6.13
CA PRO A 132 10.00 -2.18 -6.54
C PRO A 132 10.77 -2.02 -7.86
N ARG A 133 11.78 -2.86 -8.08
CA ARG A 133 12.60 -2.83 -9.31
C ARG A 133 11.80 -2.95 -10.60
N GLY A 134 10.71 -3.70 -10.59
CA GLY A 134 9.81 -3.85 -11.74
C GLY A 134 9.09 -2.56 -12.12
N LEU A 135 8.91 -1.63 -11.18
CA LEU A 135 8.24 -0.34 -11.39
C LEU A 135 9.29 0.76 -11.55
N ARG A 136 9.74 0.98 -12.79
CA ARG A 136 10.83 1.94 -13.10
C ARG A 136 10.52 3.38 -12.67
N ARG A 137 9.24 3.76 -12.69
CA ARG A 137 8.81 5.12 -12.41
C ARG A 137 7.33 5.16 -12.00
N LEU A 138 7.01 5.98 -11.01
CA LEU A 138 5.64 6.25 -10.56
C LEU A 138 5.45 7.77 -10.48
N ARG A 139 4.60 8.32 -11.36
CA ARG A 139 4.25 9.74 -11.37
C ARG A 139 2.75 9.92 -11.18
N PHE A 140 2.35 10.77 -10.24
CA PHE A 140 0.95 11.08 -9.96
C PHE A 140 0.83 12.50 -9.40
N ARG A 141 -0.41 12.98 -9.26
CA ARG A 141 -0.71 14.32 -8.73
C ARG A 141 -1.66 14.21 -7.56
N LEU A 142 -1.49 15.10 -6.59
CA LEU A 142 -2.35 15.20 -5.42
C LEU A 142 -2.78 16.66 -5.24
N ARG A 143 -4.02 16.86 -4.80
CA ARG A 143 -4.52 18.16 -4.38
C ARG A 143 -4.77 18.14 -2.88
N VAL A 144 -4.06 18.99 -2.14
CA VAL A 144 -4.13 19.09 -0.68
C VAL A 144 -4.36 20.54 -0.33
N ARG A 145 -5.46 20.83 0.38
CA ARG A 145 -5.83 22.20 0.81
C ARG A 145 -5.82 23.24 -0.33
N GLY A 146 -6.25 22.83 -1.53
CA GLY A 146 -6.28 23.69 -2.72
C GLY A 146 -5.01 23.63 -3.57
N SER A 147 -3.86 23.30 -2.99
CA SER A 147 -2.58 23.18 -3.68
C SER A 147 -2.47 21.86 -4.44
N LEU A 148 -2.25 21.93 -5.76
CA LEU A 148 -1.99 20.79 -6.63
C LEU A 148 -0.48 20.62 -6.80
N PHE A 149 0.04 19.44 -6.47
CA PHE A 149 1.44 19.11 -6.68
C PHE A 149 1.60 17.75 -7.36
N GLU A 150 2.72 17.60 -8.05
CA GLU A 150 3.13 16.37 -8.71
C GLU A 150 4.20 15.66 -7.88
N VAL A 151 4.07 14.35 -7.78
CA VAL A 151 5.06 13.43 -7.21
C VAL A 151 5.59 12.59 -8.35
N ASP A 152 6.91 12.51 -8.48
CA ASP A 152 7.59 11.75 -9.53
C ASP A 152 8.73 10.93 -8.91
N LEU A 153 8.51 9.63 -8.80
CA LEU A 153 9.40 8.69 -8.17
C LEU A 153 10.10 7.87 -9.25
N GLY A 154 11.41 8.01 -9.38
CA GLY A 154 12.27 7.11 -10.15
C GLY A 154 12.90 6.03 -9.26
N GLN A 155 13.94 5.37 -9.76
CA GLN A 155 14.70 4.39 -8.98
C GLN A 155 15.75 5.04 -8.05
N GLU A 156 16.22 6.24 -8.39
CA GLU A 156 17.31 6.92 -7.67
C GLU A 156 16.87 8.21 -6.99
N ARG A 157 15.78 8.82 -7.44
CA ARG A 157 15.33 10.14 -6.96
C ARG A 157 13.81 10.23 -6.93
N ALA A 158 13.32 10.93 -5.91
CA ALA A 158 11.96 11.43 -5.79
C ALA A 158 11.95 12.93 -6.10
N THR A 159 11.01 13.36 -6.93
CA THR A 159 10.88 14.75 -7.34
C THR A 159 9.47 15.23 -7.02
N TYR A 160 9.39 16.44 -6.46
CA TYR A 160 8.16 17.07 -6.02
C TYR A 160 8.06 18.45 -6.63
N ARG A 161 6.90 18.77 -7.20
CA ARG A 161 6.68 20.06 -7.86
C ARG A 161 5.28 20.59 -7.58
N LEU A 162 5.20 21.81 -7.03
CA LEU A 162 3.93 22.54 -6.95
C LEU A 162 3.53 22.98 -8.36
N LEU A 163 2.32 22.59 -8.77
CA LEU A 163 1.77 22.93 -10.09
C LEU A 163 0.82 24.12 -10.02
N ASP A 164 0.07 24.25 -8.92
CA ASP A 164 -0.98 25.25 -8.73
C ASP A 164 -1.30 25.40 -7.23
N GLY A 165 -1.72 26.59 -6.80
CA GLY A 165 -2.05 26.93 -5.40
C GLY A 165 -0.91 27.52 -4.57
N GLU A 166 -1.12 27.58 -3.25
CA GLU A 166 -0.17 28.15 -2.29
C GLU A 166 0.95 27.18 -1.93
N ALA A 167 2.03 27.72 -1.35
CA ALA A 167 3.16 26.92 -0.88
C ALA A 167 2.69 25.82 0.09
N LEU A 168 3.22 24.62 -0.09
CA LEU A 168 2.78 23.43 0.64
C LEU A 168 3.97 22.74 1.31
N GLU A 169 3.87 22.49 2.60
CA GLU A 169 4.85 21.69 3.34
C GLU A 169 4.52 20.21 3.18
N ILE A 170 5.52 19.43 2.76
CA ILE A 170 5.48 17.96 2.70
C ILE A 170 6.65 17.38 3.49
N GLU A 171 6.63 16.07 3.73
CA GLU A 171 7.74 15.33 4.33
C GLU A 171 8.20 14.21 3.40
N HIS A 172 9.51 14.05 3.23
CA HIS A 172 10.13 12.92 2.56
C HIS A 172 11.11 12.25 3.54
N GLU A 173 10.84 11.00 3.92
CA GLU A 173 11.70 10.22 4.82
C GLU A 173 12.06 10.97 6.12
N GLY A 174 11.08 11.65 6.74
CA GLY A 174 11.30 12.44 7.95
C GLY A 174 11.84 13.86 7.72
N LYS A 175 12.21 14.23 6.48
CA LYS A 175 12.70 15.56 6.14
C LYS A 175 11.58 16.44 5.59
N ALA A 176 11.34 17.57 6.24
CA ALA A 176 10.42 18.59 5.75
C ALA A 176 10.93 19.25 4.46
N LEU A 177 10.02 19.46 3.50
CA LEU A 177 10.25 20.16 2.24
C LEU A 177 9.13 21.19 2.05
N LEU A 178 9.49 22.41 1.65
CA LEU A 178 8.52 23.42 1.24
C LEU A 178 8.45 23.43 -0.28
N LEU A 179 7.27 23.15 -0.83
CA LEU A 179 7.02 23.25 -2.26
C LEU A 179 6.54 24.66 -2.59
N GLU A 180 7.30 25.36 -3.43
CA GLU A 180 6.99 26.72 -3.89
C GLU A 180 6.75 26.75 -5.40
N PRO A 181 5.96 27.71 -5.92
CA PRO A 181 5.72 27.83 -7.35
C PRO A 181 7.03 27.97 -8.14
N GLY A 182 7.20 27.15 -9.19
CA GLY A 182 8.37 27.20 -10.06
C GLY A 182 9.64 26.55 -9.48
N VAL A 183 9.60 26.06 -8.24
CA VAL A 183 10.72 25.35 -7.61
C VAL A 183 10.46 23.85 -7.63
N GLU A 184 11.44 23.09 -8.10
CA GLU A 184 11.44 21.63 -8.03
C GLU A 184 12.26 21.17 -6.82
N CYS A 185 11.66 20.35 -5.96
CA CYS A 185 12.37 19.71 -4.85
C CYS A 185 12.70 18.27 -5.21
N SER A 186 13.97 17.90 -5.08
CA SER A 186 14.42 16.54 -5.35
C SER A 186 15.12 15.91 -4.15
N MET A 187 14.83 14.65 -3.88
CA MET A 187 15.41 13.86 -2.81
C MET A 187 16.00 12.54 -3.37
N PRO A 188 17.16 12.08 -2.88
CA PRO A 188 17.67 10.76 -3.25
C PRO A 188 16.77 9.67 -2.68
N LEU A 189 16.62 8.57 -3.42
CA LEU A 189 15.95 7.35 -2.98
C LEU A 189 16.97 6.27 -2.65
N LYS A 190 16.66 5.47 -1.63
CA LYS A 190 17.44 4.27 -1.31
C LYS A 190 17.04 3.14 -2.26
N PRO A 191 17.99 2.32 -2.73
CA PRO A 191 17.66 1.12 -3.50
C PRO A 191 16.77 0.18 -2.69
N THR A 192 15.74 -0.37 -3.30
CA THR A 192 14.75 -1.25 -2.66
C THR A 192 15.36 -2.52 -2.04
N ASP A 193 16.53 -2.96 -2.52
CA ASP A 193 17.24 -4.14 -2.00
C ASP A 193 17.87 -3.94 -0.61
N GLU A 194 18.09 -2.69 -0.18
CA GLU A 194 18.59 -2.38 1.18
C GLU A 194 17.51 -2.52 2.25
N MET A 195 16.25 -2.81 1.86
CA MET A 195 15.17 -3.15 2.80
C MET A 195 15.16 -4.63 3.21
N ARG A 196 16.11 -5.45 2.73
CA ARG A 196 16.33 -6.81 3.24
C ARG A 196 16.89 -6.76 4.66
N VAL A 197 15.98 -6.94 5.61
CA VAL A 197 16.14 -7.56 6.95
C VAL A 197 17.59 -7.54 7.48
N THR A 198 17.94 -6.50 8.22
CA THR A 198 18.88 -6.68 9.32
C THR A 198 18.19 -7.50 10.41
N GLU A 199 18.86 -8.57 10.80
CA GLU A 199 18.57 -9.53 11.89
C GLU A 199 17.61 -10.69 11.56
N ARG A 200 18.24 -11.81 11.16
CA ARG A 200 17.71 -13.16 11.31
C ARG A 200 17.44 -13.40 12.81
N CYS A 201 16.18 -13.45 13.23
CA CYS A 201 15.85 -14.29 14.37
C CYS A 201 15.92 -15.74 13.89
N SER A 202 16.91 -16.48 14.42
CA SER A 202 16.97 -17.93 14.29
C SER A 202 15.68 -18.57 14.81
N PRO A 203 15.12 -19.59 14.13
CA PRO A 203 13.95 -20.29 14.63
C PRO A 203 14.31 -21.15 15.86
N PRO A 204 13.36 -21.39 16.79
CA PRO A 204 13.49 -22.39 17.84
C PRO A 204 13.46 -23.83 17.28
#